data_AF-A0A2I0QE99-F1
#
_entry.id   AF-A0A2I0QE99-F1
#
_cell.length_a   1.000
_cell.length_b   1.000
_cell.length_c   1.000
_cell.angle_alpha   90.00
_cell.angle_beta   90.00
_cell.angle_gamma   90.00
#
_symmetry.space_group_name_H-M   'P 1'
#
loop_
_entity.id
_entity.type
_entity.pdbx_description
1 polymer ?
#
loop_
_entity_poly.entity_id
_entity_poly.type
_entity_poly.pdbx_seq_one_letter_code
_entity_poly.pdbx_strand_id
1 'polypeptide(L)'
;MESQKNKKRAFISYSFNVKDEKIINWFLNELKRYFECEDAELPEAKSLIKKIIPKISENPIFCAILTKKYETENGYISSPWIYGEIGSAITLDKDHLIFVEGGIMDFGMVPKDYEYVLFDRSKITGKNKDEGYIGEMRNKIKKYAESIYKKPISQGHHKIIDSISKMTIYNDGHANLRKS
;
A
#
# COMPACT_ATOMS: atom_id res chain seq x y z
N MET A 1 -30.93 -5.79 -1.99
CA MET A 1 -29.79 -6.06 -2.91
C MET A 1 -29.50 -4.76 -3.62
N GLU A 2 -28.64 -3.94 -3.06
CA GLU A 2 -28.46 -2.57 -3.54
C GLU A 2 -26.98 -2.30 -3.83
N SER A 3 -26.74 -1.81 -5.05
CA SER A 3 -25.53 -1.14 -5.51
C SER A 3 -24.31 -2.00 -5.88
N GLN A 4 -24.36 -2.62 -7.06
CA GLN A 4 -23.17 -2.68 -7.94
C GLN A 4 -22.91 -1.27 -8.55
N LYS A 5 -22.71 -0.24 -7.72
CA LYS A 5 -22.20 1.05 -8.21
C LYS A 5 -20.76 0.85 -8.67
N ASN A 6 -20.39 1.50 -9.78
CA ASN A 6 -19.01 1.60 -10.30
C ASN A 6 -17.99 1.65 -9.15
N LYS A 7 -17.33 0.51 -8.90
CA LYS A 7 -16.24 0.47 -7.93
C LYS A 7 -15.09 1.29 -8.50
N LYS A 8 -14.45 2.12 -7.67
CA LYS A 8 -13.24 2.81 -8.11
C LYS A 8 -12.10 1.78 -8.19
N ARG A 9 -11.25 1.92 -9.20
CA ARG A 9 -10.03 1.11 -9.33
C ARG A 9 -9.04 1.45 -8.22
N ALA A 10 -8.42 0.44 -7.62
CA ALA A 10 -7.43 0.59 -6.57
C ALA A 10 -6.23 -0.31 -6.83
N PHE A 11 -5.02 0.27 -6.81
CA PHE A 11 -3.79 -0.50 -6.87
C PHE A 11 -3.39 -0.96 -5.46
N ILE A 12 -3.19 -2.27 -5.28
CA ILE A 12 -2.86 -2.87 -4.00
C ILE A 12 -1.40 -3.33 -4.00
N SER A 13 -0.60 -2.67 -3.18
CA SER A 13 0.82 -2.95 -2.94
C SER A 13 1.00 -3.82 -1.70
N TYR A 14 1.78 -4.90 -1.83
CA TYR A 14 2.17 -5.77 -0.72
C TYR A 14 3.41 -6.60 -1.07
N SER A 15 3.99 -7.26 -0.07
CA SER A 15 5.15 -8.16 -0.23
C SER A 15 4.70 -9.58 -0.59
N PHE A 16 5.30 -10.20 -1.62
CA PHE A 16 5.01 -11.58 -2.06
C PHE A 16 5.66 -12.67 -1.20
N ASN A 17 5.82 -12.42 0.10
CA ASN A 17 6.35 -13.45 0.98
C ASN A 17 5.27 -14.51 1.22
N VAL A 18 5.58 -15.78 0.96
CA VAL A 18 4.65 -16.92 1.14
C VAL A 18 4.09 -16.96 2.57
N LYS A 19 4.87 -16.55 3.56
CA LYS A 19 4.41 -16.49 4.97
C LYS A 19 3.27 -15.48 5.19
N ASP A 20 3.13 -14.50 4.30
CA ASP A 20 2.15 -13.43 4.39
C ASP A 20 0.87 -13.73 3.59
N GLU A 21 0.85 -14.79 2.79
CA GLU A 21 -0.26 -15.12 1.90
C GLU A 21 -1.63 -15.07 2.59
N LYS A 22 -1.75 -15.66 3.79
CA LYS A 22 -3.02 -15.68 4.53
C LYS A 22 -3.50 -14.28 4.91
N ILE A 23 -2.59 -13.42 5.40
CA ILE A 23 -2.97 -12.07 5.84
C ILE A 23 -3.25 -11.17 4.64
N ILE A 24 -2.46 -11.29 3.58
CA ILE A 24 -2.67 -10.55 2.32
C ILE A 24 -4.01 -10.93 1.70
N ASN A 25 -4.32 -12.23 1.60
CA ASN A 25 -5.59 -12.69 1.05
C ASN A 25 -6.78 -12.18 1.86
N TRP A 26 -6.66 -12.08 3.18
CA TRP A 26 -7.69 -11.50 4.02
C TRP A 26 -7.95 -10.03 3.65
N PHE A 27 -6.91 -9.20 3.55
CA PHE A 27 -7.04 -7.81 3.15
C PHE A 27 -7.59 -7.66 1.73
N LEU A 28 -7.09 -8.43 0.76
CA LEU A 28 -7.58 -8.41 -0.62
C LEU A 28 -9.07 -8.73 -0.69
N ASN A 29 -9.52 -9.75 0.06
CA ASN A 29 -10.93 -10.12 0.10
C ASN A 29 -11.80 -8.99 0.69
N GLU A 30 -11.35 -8.30 1.74
CA GLU A 30 -12.11 -7.18 2.31
C GLU A 30 -12.10 -5.95 1.39
N LEU A 31 -10.97 -5.62 0.76
CA LEU A 31 -10.84 -4.47 -0.15
C LEU A 31 -11.65 -4.65 -1.45
N LYS A 32 -11.67 -5.87 -2.02
CA LYS A 32 -12.47 -6.22 -3.21
C LYS A 32 -13.97 -6.00 -3.03
N ARG A 33 -14.46 -5.89 -1.79
CA ARG A 33 -15.87 -5.55 -1.51
C ARG A 33 -16.19 -4.11 -1.90
N TYR A 34 -15.21 -3.21 -1.85
CA TYR A 34 -15.36 -1.77 -2.06
C TYR A 34 -14.71 -1.25 -3.35
N PHE A 35 -13.64 -1.89 -3.81
CA PHE A 35 -12.85 -1.43 -4.95
C PHE A 35 -12.71 -2.51 -6.03
N GLU A 36 -12.44 -2.07 -7.25
CA GLU A 36 -11.92 -2.91 -8.32
C GLU A 36 -10.40 -2.98 -8.13
N CYS A 37 -9.91 -4.07 -7.53
CA CYS A 37 -8.53 -4.17 -7.08
C CYS A 37 -7.63 -4.72 -8.19
N GLU A 38 -6.56 -3.99 -8.49
CA GLU A 38 -5.40 -4.46 -9.25
C GLU A 38 -4.24 -4.64 -8.28
N ASP A 39 -3.67 -5.83 -8.19
CA ASP A 39 -2.53 -6.09 -7.32
C ASP A 39 -1.20 -5.97 -8.06
N ALA A 40 -0.12 -5.77 -7.29
CA ALA A 40 1.22 -5.94 -7.81
C ALA A 40 1.35 -7.39 -8.32
N GLU A 41 1.93 -7.58 -9.51
CA GLU A 41 2.32 -8.90 -10.00
C GLU A 41 3.78 -9.18 -9.62
N LEU A 42 4.15 -10.46 -9.52
CA LEU A 42 5.49 -10.93 -9.19
C LEU A 42 6.58 -10.14 -9.95
N PRO A 43 7.66 -9.70 -9.28
CA PRO A 43 8.67 -8.85 -9.90
C PRO A 43 9.46 -9.62 -10.97
N GLU A 44 9.09 -9.46 -12.24
CA GLU A 44 10.02 -9.68 -13.34
C GLU A 44 11.09 -8.57 -13.31
N ALA A 45 12.33 -8.92 -13.63
CA ALA A 45 13.51 -8.06 -13.64
C ALA A 45 13.44 -6.91 -14.70
N LYS A 46 12.49 -6.01 -14.55
CA LYS A 46 12.43 -4.70 -15.21
C LYS A 46 12.24 -3.65 -14.11
N SER A 47 12.97 -2.53 -14.23
CA SER A 47 12.92 -1.38 -13.32
C SER A 47 11.49 -1.08 -12.82
N LEU A 48 11.28 -1.04 -11.50
CA LEU A 48 9.98 -0.75 -10.86
C LEU A 48 9.32 0.51 -11.43
N ILE A 49 10.12 1.50 -11.79
CA ILE A 49 9.68 2.78 -12.36
C ILE A 49 8.84 2.56 -13.62
N LYS A 50 9.22 1.59 -14.48
CA LYS A 50 8.55 1.36 -15.76
C LYS A 50 7.28 0.52 -15.65
N LYS A 51 7.08 -0.22 -14.56
CA LYS A 51 5.92 -1.11 -14.38
C LYS A 51 4.93 -0.60 -13.34
N ILE A 52 5.41 -0.12 -12.21
CA ILE A 52 4.58 0.21 -11.06
C ILE A 52 4.08 1.64 -11.12
N ILE A 53 4.88 2.61 -11.57
CA ILE A 53 4.41 4.01 -11.70
C ILE A 53 3.22 4.11 -12.66
N PRO A 54 3.20 3.46 -13.84
CA PRO A 54 2.00 3.43 -14.68
C PRO A 54 0.79 2.84 -13.96
N LYS A 55 0.94 1.69 -13.27
CA LYS A 55 -0.16 1.06 -12.50
C LYS A 55 -0.69 2.00 -11.40
N ILE A 56 0.18 2.63 -10.61
CA ILE A 56 -0.21 3.63 -9.60
C ILE A 56 -0.85 4.85 -10.26
N SER A 57 -0.33 5.31 -11.39
CA SER A 57 -0.86 6.47 -12.12
C SER A 57 -2.24 6.22 -12.71
N GLU A 58 -2.50 5.02 -13.23
CA GLU A 58 -3.77 4.61 -13.84
C GLU A 58 -4.86 4.35 -12.79
N ASN A 59 -4.47 4.08 -11.55
CA ASN A 59 -5.38 3.85 -10.44
C ASN A 59 -5.60 5.16 -9.64
N PRO A 60 -6.84 5.59 -9.39
CA PRO A 60 -7.11 6.77 -8.55
C PRO A 60 -6.81 6.51 -7.07
N ILE A 61 -6.82 5.24 -6.65
CA ILE A 61 -6.65 4.82 -5.27
C ILE A 61 -5.41 3.92 -5.16
N PHE A 62 -4.63 4.13 -4.11
CA PHE A 62 -3.50 3.30 -3.74
C PHE A 62 -3.72 2.67 -2.36
N CYS A 63 -3.45 1.39 -2.20
CA CYS A 63 -3.49 0.72 -0.91
C CYS A 63 -2.16 0.00 -0.69
N ALA A 64 -1.54 0.17 0.47
CA ALA A 64 -0.33 -0.57 0.84
C ALA A 64 -0.56 -1.43 2.08
N ILE A 65 -0.08 -2.67 2.05
CA ILE A 65 -0.12 -3.59 3.19
C ILE A 65 1.32 -3.93 3.56
N LEU A 66 1.77 -3.39 4.69
CA LEU A 66 3.12 -3.57 5.19
C LEU A 66 3.13 -4.69 6.23
N THR A 67 3.72 -5.81 5.86
CA THR A 67 4.00 -6.93 6.77
C THR A 67 5.45 -6.88 7.23
N LYS A 68 5.73 -7.53 8.36
CA LYS A 68 7.10 -7.67 8.89
C LYS A 68 7.93 -8.53 7.94
N LYS A 69 9.09 -8.02 7.51
CA LYS A 69 9.98 -8.75 6.61
C LYS A 69 11.38 -8.95 7.17
N TYR A 70 12.05 -7.87 7.57
CA TYR A 70 13.39 -7.95 8.14
C TYR A 70 13.37 -7.49 9.59
N GLU A 71 14.06 -8.23 10.44
CA GLU A 71 14.24 -7.91 11.85
C GLU A 71 15.46 -6.98 12.00
N THR A 72 15.36 -6.05 12.94
CA THR A 72 16.37 -5.04 13.27
C THR A 72 16.49 -4.94 14.79
N GLU A 73 17.50 -4.25 15.29
CA GLU A 73 17.70 -4.04 16.73
C GLU A 73 16.51 -3.38 17.44
N ASN A 74 15.73 -2.59 16.71
CA ASN A 74 14.62 -1.80 17.26
C ASN A 74 13.23 -2.35 16.93
N GLY A 75 13.13 -3.41 16.12
CA GLY A 75 11.86 -3.95 15.65
C GLY A 75 11.95 -4.48 14.23
N TYR A 76 10.89 -4.34 13.44
CA TYR A 76 10.83 -4.85 12.08
C TYR A 76 10.80 -3.74 11.03
N ILE A 77 11.23 -4.08 9.82
CA ILE A 77 11.03 -3.28 8.61
C ILE A 77 10.26 -4.11 7.58
N SER A 78 9.48 -3.43 6.75
CA SER A 78 8.76 -4.05 5.64
C SER A 78 9.65 -4.17 4.41
N SER A 79 9.07 -4.58 3.28
CA SER A 79 9.79 -4.65 2.01
C SER A 79 10.17 -3.25 1.51
N PRO A 80 11.46 -2.96 1.25
CA PRO A 80 11.92 -1.65 0.77
C PRO A 80 11.17 -1.13 -0.46
N TRP A 81 10.77 -2.05 -1.33
CA TRP A 81 9.98 -1.75 -2.53
C TRP A 81 8.66 -1.03 -2.22
N ILE A 82 7.94 -1.44 -1.18
CA ILE A 82 6.64 -0.87 -0.81
C ILE A 82 6.80 0.61 -0.41
N TYR A 83 7.91 1.00 0.21
CA TYR A 83 8.16 2.40 0.56
C TYR A 83 8.33 3.28 -0.69
N GLY A 84 8.98 2.77 -1.74
CA GLY A 84 9.07 3.47 -3.03
C GLY A 84 7.71 3.63 -3.73
N GLU A 85 6.84 2.63 -3.60
CA GLU A 85 5.48 2.66 -4.14
C GLU A 85 4.58 3.65 -3.38
N ILE A 86 4.65 3.66 -2.05
CA ILE A 86 4.00 4.68 -1.22
C ILE A 86 4.47 6.07 -1.63
N GLY A 87 5.79 6.31 -1.68
CA GLY A 87 6.36 7.60 -2.09
C GLY A 87 5.87 8.06 -3.47
N SER A 88 5.70 7.11 -4.41
CA SER A 88 5.18 7.38 -5.75
C SER A 88 3.69 7.75 -5.72
N ALA A 89 2.86 7.01 -4.98
CA ALA A 89 1.43 7.29 -4.83
C ALA A 89 1.17 8.66 -4.19
N ILE A 90 1.97 9.02 -3.17
CA ILE A 90 1.95 10.33 -2.53
C ILE A 90 2.27 11.43 -3.53
N THR A 91 3.36 11.25 -4.27
CA THR A 91 3.83 12.25 -5.24
C THR A 91 2.83 12.46 -6.37
N LEU A 92 2.04 11.43 -6.69
CA LEU A 92 0.98 11.47 -7.70
C LEU A 92 -0.37 11.93 -7.15
N ASP A 93 -0.42 12.43 -5.90
CA ASP A 93 -1.63 12.90 -5.21
C ASP A 93 -2.76 11.86 -5.21
N LYS A 94 -2.43 10.58 -4.97
CA LYS A 94 -3.41 9.50 -4.92
C LYS A 94 -4.09 9.45 -3.55
N ASP A 95 -5.39 9.18 -3.56
CA ASP A 95 -6.08 8.73 -2.35
C ASP A 95 -5.43 7.42 -1.89
N HIS A 96 -4.93 7.38 -0.66
CA HIS A 96 -4.14 6.25 -0.17
C HIS A 96 -4.63 5.69 1.17
N LEU A 97 -4.60 4.36 1.31
CA LEU A 97 -4.78 3.66 2.59
C LEU A 97 -3.59 2.76 2.87
N ILE A 98 -2.94 3.00 3.99
CA ILE A 98 -1.74 2.27 4.39
C ILE A 98 -2.08 1.43 5.62
N PHE A 99 -1.90 0.12 5.52
CA PHE A 99 -2.03 -0.83 6.62
C PHE A 99 -0.64 -1.25 7.08
N VAL A 100 -0.40 -1.18 8.39
CA VAL A 100 0.93 -1.43 8.97
C VAL A 100 0.84 -2.49 10.03
N GLU A 101 1.60 -3.58 9.88
CA GLU A 101 1.69 -4.60 10.91
C GLU A 101 2.39 -4.05 12.17
N GLY A 102 1.78 -4.26 13.33
CA GLY A 102 2.31 -3.77 14.61
C GLY A 102 3.71 -4.33 14.90
N GLY A 103 4.67 -3.45 15.19
CA GLY A 103 6.09 -3.77 15.37
C GLY A 103 6.97 -3.42 14.18
N ILE A 104 6.40 -2.89 13.09
CA ILE A 104 7.17 -2.20 12.05
C ILE A 104 7.53 -0.80 12.57
N MET A 105 8.82 -0.47 12.58
CA MET A 105 9.36 0.75 13.19
C MET A 105 9.89 1.76 12.18
N ASP A 106 10.18 1.31 10.96
CA ASP A 106 10.68 2.16 9.89
C ASP A 106 9.68 2.20 8.73
N PHE A 107 9.36 3.41 8.29
CA PHE A 107 8.55 3.68 7.11
C PHE A 107 9.39 4.18 5.93
N GLY A 108 10.71 4.14 6.04
CA GLY A 108 11.65 4.67 5.04
C GLY A 108 11.47 6.16 4.85
N MET A 109 11.32 6.59 3.59
CA MET A 109 11.11 8.00 3.21
C MET A 109 9.66 8.49 3.38
N VAL A 110 8.76 7.64 3.89
CA VAL A 110 7.36 8.03 4.07
C VAL A 110 7.28 8.99 5.27
N PRO A 111 6.69 10.20 5.11
CA PRO A 111 6.61 11.17 6.18
C PRO A 111 5.95 10.61 7.45
N LYS A 112 6.45 11.00 8.63
CA LYS A 112 5.95 10.52 9.94
C LYS A 112 4.48 10.85 10.21
N ASP A 113 3.94 11.83 9.49
CA ASP A 113 2.58 12.33 9.67
C ASP A 113 1.54 11.61 8.78
N TYR A 114 1.91 10.49 8.15
CA TYR A 114 0.96 9.72 7.34
C TYR A 114 -0.12 9.06 8.19
N GLU A 115 -1.36 9.17 7.74
CA GLU A 115 -2.46 8.41 8.32
C GLU A 115 -2.33 6.95 7.87
N TYR A 116 -2.09 6.05 8.83
CA TYR A 116 -2.05 4.62 8.60
C TYR A 116 -2.87 3.86 9.63
N VAL A 117 -3.30 2.66 9.24
CA VAL A 117 -4.06 1.74 10.09
C VAL A 117 -3.13 0.64 10.58
N LEU A 118 -2.84 0.65 11.88
CA LEU A 118 -2.14 -0.47 12.53
C LEU A 118 -3.01 -1.73 12.53
N PHE A 119 -2.39 -2.87 12.22
CA PHE A 119 -3.00 -4.20 12.34
C PHE A 119 -2.12 -5.21 13.07
N ASP A 120 -2.75 -6.21 13.69
CA ASP A 120 -2.10 -7.35 14.33
C ASP A 120 -2.46 -8.63 13.57
N ARG A 121 -1.48 -9.24 12.92
CA ARG A 121 -1.69 -10.46 12.13
C ARG A 121 -2.21 -11.62 12.98
N SER A 122 -1.82 -11.69 14.26
CA SER A 122 -2.16 -12.79 15.15
C SER A 122 -3.64 -12.82 15.50
N LYS A 123 -4.27 -11.63 15.52
CA LYS A 123 -5.70 -11.44 15.76
C LYS A 123 -6.58 -11.62 14.52
N ILE A 124 -6.01 -11.59 13.33
CA ILE A 124 -6.75 -11.74 12.06
C ILE A 124 -6.66 -13.17 11.53
N THR A 125 -5.43 -13.68 11.40
CA THR A 125 -5.15 -14.98 10.77
C THR A 125 -4.39 -15.96 11.67
N GLY A 126 -4.04 -15.54 12.89
CA GLY A 126 -3.27 -16.34 13.84
C GLY A 126 -4.13 -17.22 14.74
N LYS A 127 -3.46 -17.90 15.68
CA LYS A 127 -4.13 -18.75 16.69
C LYS A 127 -4.99 -17.93 17.67
N ASN A 128 -4.64 -16.67 17.88
CA ASN A 128 -5.33 -15.74 18.79
C ASN A 128 -6.35 -14.89 18.04
N LYS A 129 -7.04 -15.49 17.06
CA LYS A 129 -8.02 -14.81 16.22
C LYS A 129 -9.10 -14.17 17.09
N ASP A 130 -9.41 -12.90 16.82
CA ASP A 130 -10.36 -12.10 17.59
C ASP A 130 -11.39 -11.50 16.63
N GLU A 131 -12.63 -12.00 16.69
CA GLU A 131 -13.72 -11.55 15.81
C GLU A 131 -14.13 -10.09 16.08
N GLY A 132 -13.98 -9.61 17.31
CA GLY A 132 -14.21 -8.21 17.65
C GLY A 132 -13.20 -7.31 16.95
N TYR A 133 -11.92 -7.67 17.05
CA TYR A 133 -10.83 -6.99 16.36
C TYR A 133 -10.99 -7.00 14.83
N ILE A 134 -11.39 -8.14 14.26
CA ILE A 134 -11.68 -8.26 12.83
C ILE A 134 -12.85 -7.35 12.42
N GLY A 135 -13.89 -7.26 13.26
CA GLY A 135 -15.00 -6.33 13.07
C GLY A 135 -14.55 -4.86 13.04
N GLU A 136 -13.68 -4.47 13.97
CA GLU A 136 -13.09 -3.14 14.00
C GLU A 136 -12.28 -2.84 12.73
N MET A 137 -11.45 -3.78 12.29
CA MET A 137 -10.66 -3.62 11.06
C MET A 137 -11.53 -3.47 9.83
N ARG A 138 -12.59 -4.29 9.69
CA ARG A 138 -13.59 -4.16 8.62
C ARG A 138 -14.25 -2.78 8.64
N ASN A 139 -14.58 -2.27 9.82
CA ASN A 139 -15.19 -0.95 9.96
C ASN A 139 -14.22 0.17 9.54
N LYS A 140 -12.93 0.06 9.88
CA LYS A 140 -11.90 1.02 9.41
C LYS A 140 -11.80 1.02 7.88
N ILE A 141 -11.74 -0.16 7.25
CA ILE A 141 -11.73 -0.31 5.79
C ILE A 141 -12.98 0.33 5.16
N LYS A 142 -14.16 0.03 5.71
CA LYS A 142 -15.43 0.59 5.25
C LYS A 142 -15.44 2.12 5.33
N LYS A 143 -15.08 2.68 6.49
CA LYS A 143 -15.04 4.14 6.70
C LYS A 143 -14.08 4.83 5.73
N TYR A 144 -12.91 4.25 5.50
CA TYR A 144 -11.96 4.77 4.52
C TYR A 144 -12.58 4.76 3.12
N ALA A 145 -13.12 3.62 2.67
CA ALA A 145 -13.74 3.51 1.36
C ALA A 145 -14.85 4.55 1.17
N GLU A 146 -15.74 4.70 2.15
CA GLU A 146 -16.80 5.71 2.13
C GLU A 146 -16.26 7.15 2.06
N SER A 147 -15.12 7.44 2.69
CA SER A 147 -14.50 8.76 2.64
C SER A 147 -14.02 9.13 1.23
N ILE A 148 -13.42 8.19 0.49
CA ILE A 148 -12.97 8.41 -0.90
C ILE A 148 -14.14 8.69 -1.85
N TYR A 149 -15.30 8.06 -1.61
CA TYR A 149 -16.49 8.32 -2.43
C TYR A 149 -17.13 9.68 -2.13
N LYS A 150 -16.80 10.32 -1.01
CA LYS A 150 -17.31 11.63 -0.60
C LYS A 150 -16.38 12.79 -0.98
N LYS A 151 -15.09 12.54 -1.24
CA LYS A 151 -14.16 13.57 -1.69
C LYS A 151 -14.44 13.99 -3.14
N PRO A 152 -14.46 15.29 -3.48
CA PRO A 152 -14.36 15.73 -4.86
C PRO A 152 -13.01 15.30 -5.44
N ILE A 153 -12.99 14.83 -6.68
CA ILE A 153 -11.78 14.37 -7.37
C ILE A 153 -10.80 15.55 -7.46
N SER A 154 -9.64 15.49 -6.80
CA SER A 154 -8.58 16.47 -7.02
C SER A 154 -8.04 16.30 -8.43
N GLN A 155 -8.04 17.37 -9.22
CA GLN A 155 -7.37 17.41 -10.52
C GLN A 155 -5.88 17.67 -10.25
N GLY A 156 -5.07 16.67 -10.55
CA GLY A 156 -3.65 16.59 -10.14
C GLY A 156 -2.74 17.66 -10.73
N HIS A 157 -1.68 17.98 -10.00
CA HIS A 157 -0.59 18.84 -10.45
C HIS A 157 0.52 18.00 -11.11
N HIS A 158 0.53 17.94 -12.43
CA HIS A 158 1.63 17.37 -13.23
C HIS A 158 2.90 18.25 -13.15
N LYS A 159 3.75 18.07 -12.14
CA LYS A 159 5.15 18.60 -12.18
C LYS A 159 6.25 17.72 -11.56
N ILE A 160 5.93 16.56 -10.95
CA ILE A 160 6.93 15.80 -10.16
C ILE A 160 7.40 14.49 -10.86
N ILE A 161 6.71 14.06 -11.93
CA ILE A 161 7.03 12.84 -12.69
C ILE A 161 8.47 12.86 -13.25
N ASP A 162 9.02 14.04 -13.53
CA ASP A 162 10.39 14.21 -14.03
C ASP A 162 11.50 13.99 -12.98
N SER A 163 11.18 14.04 -11.69
CA SER A 163 12.18 13.86 -10.62
C SER A 163 12.29 12.40 -10.18
N ILE A 164 11.16 11.67 -10.10
CA ILE A 164 11.15 10.25 -9.69
C ILE A 164 11.63 9.33 -10.82
N SER A 165 11.38 9.68 -12.09
CA SER A 165 11.90 8.93 -13.24
C SER A 165 13.43 8.87 -13.32
N LYS A 166 14.13 9.68 -12.53
CA LYS A 166 15.60 9.77 -12.46
C LYS A 166 16.21 9.05 -11.25
N MET A 167 15.40 8.40 -10.41
CA MET A 167 15.85 7.75 -9.17
C MET A 167 16.01 6.24 -9.37
N THR A 168 17.23 5.71 -9.26
CA THR A 168 17.52 4.27 -9.36
C THR A 168 17.66 3.68 -7.96
N ILE A 169 16.88 2.65 -7.64
CA ILE A 169 16.98 1.88 -6.38
C ILE A 169 17.67 0.55 -6.69
N TYR A 170 18.78 0.27 -6.01
CA TYR A 170 19.56 -0.94 -6.15
C TYR A 170 19.05 -2.05 -5.21
N ASN A 171 19.44 -3.30 -5.50
CA ASN A 171 19.00 -4.48 -4.74
C ASN A 171 19.45 -4.50 -3.26
N ASP A 172 20.39 -3.63 -2.88
CA ASP A 172 20.89 -3.42 -1.52
C ASP A 172 20.18 -2.29 -0.76
N GLY A 173 19.17 -1.66 -1.38
CA GLY A 173 18.39 -0.59 -0.76
C GLY A 173 18.97 0.81 -0.92
N HIS A 174 20.13 0.97 -1.58
CA HIS A 174 20.64 2.31 -1.91
C HIS A 174 19.85 2.93 -3.07
N ALA A 175 19.53 4.22 -2.94
CA ALA A 175 18.89 5.02 -3.99
C ALA A 175 19.86 6.08 -4.51
N ASN A 176 19.98 6.20 -5.83
CA ASN A 176 20.80 7.22 -6.48
C ASN A 176 19.92 8.12 -7.36
N LEU A 177 20.02 9.43 -7.15
CA LEU A 177 19.37 10.46 -7.93
C LEU A 177 20.36 10.97 -8.99
N ARG A 178 20.08 10.69 -10.27
CA ARG A 178 20.88 11.29 -11.35
C ARG A 178 20.65 12.80 -11.39
N LYS A 179 21.65 13.57 -10.99
CA LYS A 179 21.72 15.02 -11.25
C LYS A 179 22.14 15.24 -12.70
N SER A 180 21.41 16.14 -13.37
CA SER A 180 21.74 16.66 -14.69
C SER A 180 23.08 17.39 -14.69
#